data_AF-A0AA37W838-F1
#
_entry.id   AF-A0AA37W838-F1
#
_cell.length_a   1.000
_cell.length_b   1.000
_cell.length_c   1.000
_cell.angle_alpha   90.00
_cell.angle_beta   90.00
_cell.angle_gamma   90.00
#
_symmetry.space_group_name_H-M   'P 1'
#
loop_
_entity.id
_entity.type
_entity.pdbx_description
1 polymer ?
#
loop_
_entity_poly.entity_id
_entity_poly.type
_entity_poly.pdbx_seq_one_letter_code
_entity_poly.pdbx_strand_id
1 'polypeptide(L)'
;MSSPDLLTDSDIQFIEQALGRVPRGIISVSSRSPEGQPTALKMHCVVGEAPFPTHFWLCHPLLIEKINFLESQRLVKPLELLIEETPALAKAFLEDQKRYQAIRNACLTDLDKAYLLKLGILEQYLEKRGIGGIEDFSKIRCLHMQIAHLISDDNVIGQWLQDHFNILDFSEDLNEFRQRIKRDKLIENAL
;
A
#
# COMPACT_ATOMS: atom_id res chain seq x y z
N MET A 1 -1.78 -7.72 -19.98
CA MET A 1 -0.51 -7.31 -19.33
C MET A 1 -0.20 -5.91 -19.83
N SER A 2 -0.64 -4.89 -19.11
CA SER A 2 -0.34 -3.50 -19.42
C SER A 2 1.16 -3.29 -19.27
N SER A 3 1.81 -2.65 -20.24
CA SER A 3 3.23 -2.27 -20.14
C SER A 3 3.47 -1.55 -18.81
N PRO A 4 4.60 -1.78 -18.13
CA PRO A 4 4.94 -0.97 -16.97
C PRO A 4 5.04 0.49 -17.44
N ASP A 5 4.19 1.36 -16.89
CA ASP A 5 4.27 2.79 -17.18
C ASP A 5 5.64 3.28 -16.73
N LEU A 6 6.41 3.78 -17.70
CA LEU A 6 7.76 4.28 -17.49
C LEU A 6 7.72 5.41 -16.46
N LEU A 7 8.64 5.34 -15.49
CA LEU A 7 8.89 6.42 -14.55
C LEU A 7 9.51 7.60 -15.31
N THR A 8 8.90 8.78 -15.20
CA THR A 8 9.37 10.01 -15.85
C THR A 8 10.01 10.98 -14.85
N ASP A 9 10.80 11.94 -15.33
CA ASP A 9 11.34 13.01 -14.50
C ASP A 9 10.23 13.86 -13.84
N SER A 10 9.09 14.03 -14.53
CA SER A 10 7.92 14.72 -13.98
C SER A 10 7.31 13.94 -12.81
N ASP A 11 7.30 12.60 -12.86
CA ASP A 11 6.84 11.77 -11.75
C ASP A 11 7.77 11.95 -10.54
N ILE A 12 9.08 11.94 -10.76
CA ILE A 12 10.08 12.13 -9.70
C ILE A 12 9.89 13.51 -9.04
N GLN A 13 9.70 14.56 -9.83
CA GLN A 13 9.46 15.92 -9.32
C GLN A 13 8.18 16.00 -8.48
N PHE A 14 7.08 15.39 -8.96
CA PHE A 14 5.82 15.35 -8.22
C PHE A 14 5.99 14.66 -6.85
N ILE A 15 6.67 13.52 -6.83
CA ILE A 15 6.92 12.76 -5.61
C ILE A 15 7.86 13.53 -4.67
N GLU A 16 8.92 14.13 -5.19
CA GLU A 16 9.88 14.93 -4.42
C GLU A 16 9.21 16.12 -3.73
N GLN A 17 8.32 16.82 -4.43
CA GLN A 17 7.54 17.93 -3.86
C GLN A 17 6.70 17.48 -2.66
N ALA A 18 6.07 16.31 -2.76
CA ALA A 18 5.28 15.74 -1.67
C ALA A 18 6.13 15.28 -0.47
N LEU A 19 7.34 14.77 -0.72
CA LEU A 19 8.23 14.23 0.32
C LEU A 19 9.16 15.26 0.96
N GLY A 20 9.43 16.37 0.27
CA GLY A 20 10.49 17.32 0.63
C GLY A 20 11.91 16.78 0.43
N ARG A 21 12.07 15.67 -0.31
CA ARG A 21 13.37 15.06 -0.63
C ARG A 21 13.27 14.17 -1.87
N VAL A 22 14.40 14.01 -2.58
CA VAL A 22 14.51 13.07 -3.72
C VAL A 22 14.10 11.64 -3.29
N PRO A 23 13.12 11.02 -3.96
CA PRO A 23 12.76 9.62 -3.70
C PRO A 23 13.88 8.69 -4.19
N ARG A 24 14.03 7.55 -3.51
CA ARG A 24 15.05 6.54 -3.85
C ARG A 24 14.40 5.17 -3.99
N GLY A 25 14.95 4.35 -4.88
CA GLY A 25 14.54 2.96 -5.00
C GLY A 25 13.20 2.76 -5.72
N ILE A 26 12.76 3.70 -6.55
CA ILE A 26 11.58 3.51 -7.41
C ILE A 26 12.00 2.65 -8.61
N ILE A 27 11.25 1.58 -8.87
CA ILE A 27 11.37 0.73 -10.07
C ILE A 27 10.53 1.33 -11.20
N SER A 28 9.24 1.54 -10.94
CA SER A 28 8.28 2.08 -11.91
C SER A 28 7.07 2.66 -11.21
N VAL A 29 6.24 3.38 -11.96
CA VAL A 29 4.87 3.71 -11.52
C VAL A 29 4.01 2.45 -11.69
N SER A 30 3.24 2.05 -10.67
CA SER A 30 2.30 0.93 -10.76
C SER A 30 0.87 1.37 -11.04
N SER A 31 0.53 2.61 -10.70
CA SER A 31 -0.81 3.15 -10.89
C SER A 31 -0.77 4.67 -11.01
N ARG A 32 -1.75 5.22 -11.74
CA ARG A 32 -1.90 6.67 -11.98
C ARG A 32 -3.33 7.13 -11.70
N SER A 33 -3.48 8.42 -11.38
CA SER A 33 -4.78 9.10 -11.30
C SER A 33 -5.35 9.33 -12.71
N PRO A 34 -6.63 9.72 -12.83
CA PRO A 34 -7.22 10.12 -14.12
C PRO A 34 -6.45 11.23 -14.85
N GLU A 35 -5.80 12.12 -14.10
CA GLU A 35 -4.97 13.22 -14.62
C GLU A 35 -3.54 12.76 -14.95
N GLY A 36 -3.23 11.48 -14.77
CA GLY A 36 -1.92 10.90 -15.07
C GLY A 36 -0.87 11.03 -13.97
N GLN A 37 -1.22 11.57 -12.79
CA GLN A 37 -0.29 11.68 -11.66
C GLN A 37 -0.02 10.32 -11.02
N PRO A 38 1.19 10.01 -10.55
CA PRO A 38 1.49 8.72 -9.93
C PRO A 38 0.70 8.55 -8.62
N THR A 39 0.06 7.40 -8.46
CA THR A 39 -0.72 7.06 -7.25
C THR A 39 -0.03 6.00 -6.40
N ALA A 40 0.50 4.96 -7.04
CA ALA A 40 1.36 3.99 -6.40
C ALA A 40 2.62 3.70 -7.24
N LEU A 41 3.68 3.31 -6.54
CA LEU A 41 4.99 2.98 -7.08
C LEU A 41 5.37 1.54 -6.76
N LYS A 42 6.13 0.92 -7.66
CA LYS A 42 6.91 -0.29 -7.36
C LYS A 42 8.27 0.12 -6.81
N MET A 43 8.64 -0.44 -5.67
CA MET A 43 9.88 -0.13 -4.96
C MET A 43 10.84 -1.32 -4.98
N HIS A 44 12.13 -1.03 -5.05
CA HIS A 44 13.19 -2.00 -4.83
C HIS A 44 13.10 -2.61 -3.44
N CYS A 45 13.40 -3.90 -3.35
CA CYS A 45 13.36 -4.66 -2.10
C CYS A 45 14.41 -4.17 -1.08
N VAL A 46 15.54 -3.66 -1.58
CA VAL A 46 16.60 -3.03 -0.79
C VAL A 46 16.79 -1.61 -1.33
N VAL A 47 16.77 -0.62 -0.44
CA VAL A 47 16.93 0.79 -0.81
C VAL A 47 18.02 1.41 0.07
N GLY A 48 19.15 1.78 -0.56
CA GLY A 48 20.34 2.17 0.17
C GLY A 48 20.92 0.97 0.92
N GLU A 49 21.10 1.11 2.23
CA GLU A 49 21.69 0.07 3.09
C GLU A 49 20.63 -0.58 4.01
N ALA A 50 19.38 -0.71 3.54
CA ALA A 50 18.32 -1.35 4.33
C ALA A 50 17.28 -2.05 3.43
N PRO A 51 16.69 -3.18 3.89
CA PRO A 51 15.48 -3.73 3.30
C PRO A 51 14.35 -2.70 3.37
N PHE A 52 13.69 -2.44 2.24
CA PHE A 52 12.56 -1.53 2.19
C PHE A 52 11.28 -2.28 2.57
N PRO A 53 10.43 -1.71 3.44
CA PRO A 53 9.34 -2.47 4.06
C PRO A 53 8.15 -2.75 3.14
N THR A 54 8.04 -2.04 2.00
CA THR A 54 6.89 -2.18 1.10
C THR A 54 7.31 -2.18 -0.36
N HIS A 55 6.83 -3.15 -1.14
CA HIS A 55 7.00 -3.19 -2.59
C HIS A 55 6.07 -2.21 -3.31
N PHE A 56 4.82 -2.08 -2.87
CA PHE A 56 3.88 -1.08 -3.36
C PHE A 56 3.83 0.12 -2.41
N TRP A 57 4.12 1.31 -2.91
CA TRP A 57 4.14 2.52 -2.09
C TRP A 57 3.18 3.58 -2.63
N LEU A 58 2.22 3.99 -1.79
CA LEU A 58 1.28 5.07 -2.11
C LEU A 58 2.01 6.41 -2.08
N CYS A 59 1.87 7.21 -3.13
CA CYS A 59 2.58 8.49 -3.25
C CYS A 59 1.69 9.71 -3.52
N HIS A 60 0.42 9.52 -3.88
CA HIS A 60 -0.47 10.64 -4.19
C HIS A 60 -0.91 11.40 -2.93
N PRO A 61 -0.68 12.73 -2.83
CA PRO A 61 -0.97 13.51 -1.62
C PRO A 61 -2.44 13.42 -1.17
N LEU A 62 -3.40 13.52 -2.09
CA LEU A 62 -4.82 13.42 -1.76
C LEU A 62 -5.18 12.07 -1.12
N LEU A 63 -4.72 10.96 -1.70
CA LEU A 63 -5.02 9.62 -1.19
C LEU A 63 -4.35 9.39 0.17
N ILE A 64 -3.10 9.84 0.33
CA ILE A 64 -2.38 9.80 1.60
C ILE A 64 -3.18 10.53 2.68
N GLU A 65 -3.69 11.72 2.40
CA GLU A 65 -4.46 12.49 3.38
C GLU A 65 -5.85 11.92 3.67
N LYS A 66 -6.54 11.34 2.68
CA LYS A 66 -7.80 10.60 2.90
C LYS A 66 -7.56 9.41 3.85
N ILE A 67 -6.47 8.67 3.64
CA ILE A 67 -6.11 7.53 4.49
C ILE A 67 -5.65 7.97 5.88
N ASN A 68 -4.80 9.01 5.98
CA ASN A 68 -4.37 9.58 7.26
C ASN A 68 -5.56 9.96 8.13
N PHE A 69 -6.60 10.53 7.52
CA PHE A 69 -7.84 10.85 8.21
C PHE A 69 -8.56 9.60 8.74
N LEU A 70 -8.72 8.54 7.94
CA LEU A 70 -9.34 7.29 8.39
C LEU A 70 -8.55 6.61 9.51
N GLU A 71 -7.23 6.59 9.41
CA GLU A 71 -6.35 6.07 10.47
C GLU A 71 -6.44 6.91 11.75
N SER A 72 -6.58 8.23 11.64
CA SER A 72 -6.80 9.11 12.79
C SER A 72 -8.14 8.87 13.49
N GLN A 73 -9.13 8.29 12.77
CA GLN A 73 -10.39 7.81 13.36
C GLN A 73 -10.26 6.41 13.98
N ARG A 74 -9.04 5.86 14.09
CA ARG A 74 -8.72 4.55 14.69
C ARG A 74 -9.33 3.34 13.95
N LEU A 75 -9.59 3.46 12.65
CA LEU A 75 -10.24 2.43 11.82
C LEU A 75 -9.47 1.09 11.76
N VAL A 76 -8.15 1.10 11.93
CA VAL A 76 -7.32 -0.11 11.81
C VAL A 76 -7.75 -1.21 12.79
N LYS A 77 -7.95 -0.87 14.06
CA LYS A 77 -8.22 -1.89 15.09
C LYS A 77 -9.58 -2.58 14.89
N PRO A 78 -10.68 -1.85 14.64
CA PRO A 78 -11.94 -2.49 14.26
C PRO A 78 -11.87 -3.32 12.99
N LEU A 79 -11.11 -2.87 11.97
CA LEU A 79 -10.96 -3.63 10.74
C LEU A 79 -10.19 -4.95 10.95
N GLU A 80 -9.18 -4.95 11.82
CA GLU A 80 -8.51 -6.20 12.24
C GLU A 80 -9.47 -7.16 12.98
N LEU A 81 -10.38 -6.64 13.80
CA LEU A 81 -11.40 -7.47 14.46
C LEU A 81 -12.37 -8.06 13.43
N LEU A 82 -12.81 -7.26 12.45
CA LEU A 82 -13.65 -7.74 11.35
C LEU A 82 -12.99 -8.88 10.57
N ILE A 83 -11.67 -8.77 10.31
CA ILE A 83 -10.89 -9.85 9.68
C ILE A 83 -10.92 -11.11 10.56
N GLU A 84 -10.63 -10.97 11.85
CA GLU A 84 -10.60 -12.08 12.81
C GLU A 84 -11.95 -12.80 12.92
N GLU A 85 -13.04 -12.04 12.95
CA GLU A 85 -14.40 -12.55 13.13
C GLU A 85 -15.04 -13.08 11.83
N THR A 86 -14.43 -12.81 10.67
CA THR A 86 -14.97 -13.20 9.35
C THR A 86 -14.03 -14.17 8.63
N PRO A 87 -14.25 -15.51 8.72
CA PRO A 87 -13.33 -16.51 8.18
C PRO A 87 -13.04 -16.37 6.67
N ALA A 88 -14.04 -15.95 5.88
CA ALA A 88 -13.87 -15.73 4.45
C ALA A 88 -12.93 -14.55 4.16
N LEU A 89 -13.05 -13.46 4.94
CA LEU A 89 -12.19 -12.27 4.83
C LEU A 89 -10.77 -12.57 5.32
N ALA A 90 -10.63 -13.27 6.46
CA ALA A 90 -9.32 -13.73 6.95
C ALA A 90 -8.58 -14.57 5.90
N LYS A 91 -9.30 -15.50 5.25
CA LYS A 91 -8.72 -16.32 4.18
C LYS A 91 -8.30 -15.46 2.99
N ALA A 92 -9.16 -14.56 2.52
CA ALA A 92 -8.83 -13.69 1.40
C ALA A 92 -7.62 -12.80 1.70
N PHE A 93 -7.57 -12.20 2.90
CA PHE A 93 -6.47 -11.35 3.30
C PHE A 93 -5.15 -12.12 3.43
N LEU A 94 -5.20 -13.37 3.94
CA LEU A 94 -4.03 -14.25 3.95
C LEU A 94 -3.51 -14.55 2.53
N GLU A 95 -4.41 -14.77 1.56
CA GLU A 95 -4.00 -14.97 0.16
C GLU A 95 -3.38 -13.70 -0.44
N ASP A 96 -3.86 -12.52 -0.06
CA ASP A 96 -3.22 -11.25 -0.45
C ASP A 96 -1.81 -11.12 0.10
N GLN A 97 -1.58 -11.53 1.36
CA GLN A 97 -0.25 -11.54 1.98
C GLN A 97 0.71 -12.43 1.20
N LYS A 98 0.27 -13.65 0.83
CA LYS A 98 1.07 -14.59 0.03
C LYS A 98 1.32 -14.08 -1.39
N ARG A 99 0.31 -13.49 -2.03
CA ARG A 99 0.44 -12.93 -3.38
C ARG A 99 1.42 -11.76 -3.38
N TYR A 100 1.31 -10.87 -2.41
CA TYR A 100 2.25 -9.76 -2.22
C TYR A 100 3.69 -10.27 -2.01
N GLN A 101 3.88 -11.30 -1.18
CA GLN A 101 5.18 -11.94 -0.99
C GLN A 101 5.74 -12.48 -2.30
N ALA A 102 4.93 -13.22 -3.07
CA ALA A 102 5.35 -13.79 -4.34
C ALA A 102 5.78 -12.70 -5.34
N ILE A 103 4.99 -11.63 -5.47
CA ILE A 103 5.31 -10.47 -6.34
C ILE A 103 6.62 -9.82 -5.90
N ARG A 104 6.75 -9.46 -4.61
CA ARG A 104 7.96 -8.83 -4.07
C ARG A 104 9.18 -9.72 -4.26
N ASN A 105 9.07 -11.01 -3.93
CA ASN A 105 10.19 -11.94 -4.01
C ASN A 105 10.65 -12.16 -5.46
N ALA A 106 9.73 -12.11 -6.43
CA ALA A 106 10.06 -12.16 -7.86
C ALA A 106 10.87 -10.93 -8.32
N CYS A 107 10.81 -9.80 -7.59
CA CYS A 107 11.57 -8.60 -7.87
C CYS A 107 12.95 -8.54 -7.16
N LEU A 108 13.32 -9.55 -6.38
CA LEU A 108 14.64 -9.61 -5.74
C LEU A 108 15.73 -9.88 -6.79
N THR A 109 16.69 -8.96 -6.88
CA THR A 109 17.93 -9.16 -7.65
C THR A 109 18.90 -10.07 -6.90
N ASP A 110 19.92 -10.58 -7.60
CA ASP A 110 20.98 -11.37 -6.95
C ASP A 110 21.77 -10.53 -5.92
N LEU A 111 21.90 -9.22 -6.16
CA LEU A 111 22.49 -8.28 -5.20
C LEU A 111 21.62 -8.16 -3.95
N ASP A 112 20.30 -8.06 -4.10
CA ASP A 112 19.38 -8.02 -2.95
C ASP A 112 19.47 -9.31 -2.12
N LYS A 113 19.47 -10.47 -2.78
CA LYS A 113 19.59 -11.78 -2.11
C LYS A 113 20.92 -11.91 -1.37
N ALA A 114 22.03 -11.52 -1.99
CA ALA A 114 23.35 -11.54 -1.36
C ALA A 114 23.42 -10.60 -0.14
N TYR A 115 22.82 -9.41 -0.26
CA TYR A 115 22.74 -8.45 0.85
C TYR A 115 21.90 -9.00 2.02
N LEU A 116 20.70 -9.54 1.74
CA LEU A 116 19.83 -10.13 2.76
C LEU A 116 20.46 -11.39 3.41
N LEU A 117 21.22 -12.18 2.64
CA LEU A 117 21.97 -13.33 3.15
C LEU A 117 23.09 -12.87 4.09
N LYS A 118 23.84 -11.82 3.73
CA LYS A 118 24.88 -11.22 4.59
C LYS A 118 24.32 -10.73 5.91
N LEU A 119 23.09 -10.22 5.92
CA LEU A 119 22.38 -9.81 7.13
C LEU A 119 21.81 -10.99 7.94
N GLY A 120 21.82 -12.21 7.42
CA GLY A 120 21.25 -13.39 8.08
C GLY A 120 19.72 -13.40 8.11
N ILE A 121 19.05 -12.64 7.22
CA ILE A 121 17.58 -12.48 7.23
C ILE A 121 16.89 -12.96 5.96
N LEU A 122 17.62 -13.51 4.97
CA LEU A 122 17.05 -13.87 3.67
C LEU A 122 15.82 -14.80 3.78
N GLU A 123 15.92 -15.89 4.54
CA GLU A 123 14.82 -16.83 4.74
C GLU A 123 13.59 -16.15 5.38
N GLN A 124 13.82 -15.39 6.45
CA GLN A 124 12.76 -14.64 7.13
C GLN A 124 12.11 -13.62 6.19
N TYR A 125 12.91 -12.93 5.37
CA TYR A 125 12.42 -11.98 4.40
C TYR A 125 11.50 -12.68 3.38
N LEU A 126 11.94 -13.79 2.80
CA LEU A 126 11.22 -14.52 1.77
C LEU A 126 9.88 -15.09 2.26
N GLU A 127 9.86 -15.67 3.47
CA GLU A 127 8.73 -16.48 3.93
C GLU A 127 7.86 -15.80 4.99
N LYS A 128 8.48 -15.00 5.87
CA LYS A 128 7.80 -14.50 7.08
C LYS A 128 7.37 -13.04 6.99
N ARG A 129 7.72 -12.31 5.94
CA ARG A 129 7.41 -10.87 5.82
C ARG A 129 6.32 -10.64 4.78
N GLY A 130 5.15 -10.21 5.20
CA GLY A 130 4.01 -9.87 4.33
C GLY A 130 3.99 -8.41 3.88
N ILE A 131 2.79 -7.90 3.60
CA ILE A 131 2.47 -6.51 3.31
C ILE A 131 2.98 -5.62 4.45
N GLY A 132 3.84 -4.65 4.13
CA GLY A 132 4.43 -3.76 5.12
C GLY A 132 5.52 -4.37 6.01
N GLY A 133 5.97 -5.59 5.71
CA GLY A 133 7.06 -6.25 6.43
C GLY A 133 6.65 -6.86 7.78
N ILE A 134 5.36 -7.07 8.00
CA ILE A 134 4.83 -7.70 9.23
C ILE A 134 4.96 -9.23 9.16
N GLU A 135 5.07 -9.85 10.34
CA GLU A 135 5.08 -11.32 10.50
C GLU A 135 3.70 -11.89 10.81
N ASP A 136 2.84 -11.11 11.45
CA ASP A 136 1.46 -11.50 11.71
C ASP A 136 0.59 -11.08 10.53
N PHE A 137 0.22 -12.04 9.68
CA PHE A 137 -0.56 -11.82 8.47
C PHE A 137 -2.03 -11.45 8.72
N SER A 138 -2.49 -11.50 9.98
CA SER A 138 -3.80 -10.97 10.38
C SER A 138 -3.80 -9.47 10.64
N LYS A 139 -2.61 -8.85 10.75
CA LYS A 139 -2.47 -7.44 11.15
C LYS A 139 -2.38 -6.50 9.96
N ILE A 140 -2.76 -5.25 10.21
CA ILE A 140 -2.63 -4.16 9.25
C ILE A 140 -1.62 -3.16 9.83
N ARG A 141 -0.46 -3.05 9.18
CA ARG A 141 0.53 -2.03 9.56
C ARG A 141 0.02 -0.61 9.31
N CYS A 142 -0.49 -0.36 8.11
CA CYS A 142 -1.19 0.86 7.72
C CYS A 142 -2.12 0.58 6.53
N LEU A 143 -3.12 1.44 6.34
CA LEU A 143 -4.09 1.36 5.26
C LEU A 143 -3.52 1.85 3.92
N HIS A 144 -2.45 2.67 3.93
CA HIS A 144 -1.80 3.13 2.69
C HIS A 144 -1.29 1.97 1.85
N MET A 145 -0.75 0.94 2.51
CA MET A 145 -0.23 -0.25 1.83
C MET A 145 -1.35 -1.11 1.25
N GLN A 146 -2.53 -1.14 1.88
CA GLN A 146 -3.68 -1.88 1.37
C GLN A 146 -4.25 -1.22 0.11
N ILE A 147 -4.37 0.11 0.12
CA ILE A 147 -4.77 0.87 -1.08
C ILE A 147 -3.71 0.80 -2.17
N ALA A 148 -2.42 0.94 -1.83
CA ALA A 148 -1.35 0.81 -2.82
C ALA A 148 -1.34 -0.58 -3.48
N HIS A 149 -1.58 -1.63 -2.70
CA HIS A 149 -1.67 -2.98 -3.23
C HIS A 149 -2.89 -3.16 -4.13
N LEU A 150 -4.08 -2.70 -3.72
CA LEU A 150 -5.29 -2.72 -4.56
C LEU A 150 -5.04 -2.07 -5.91
N ILE A 151 -4.55 -0.82 -5.94
CA ILE A 151 -4.45 -0.08 -7.20
C ILE A 151 -3.30 -0.54 -8.09
N SER A 152 -2.40 -1.38 -7.57
CA SER A 152 -1.27 -1.95 -8.31
C SER A 152 -1.49 -3.42 -8.73
N ASP A 153 -2.42 -4.11 -8.07
CA ASP A 153 -2.78 -5.52 -8.27
C ASP A 153 -4.21 -5.76 -7.75
N ASP A 154 -4.35 -6.46 -6.62
CA ASP A 154 -5.63 -6.72 -5.95
C ASP A 154 -5.38 -6.75 -4.43
N ASN A 155 -6.37 -6.36 -3.63
CA ASN A 155 -6.30 -6.45 -2.18
C ASN A 155 -7.70 -6.33 -1.56
N VAL A 156 -8.12 -7.34 -0.79
CA VAL A 156 -9.47 -7.40 -0.19
C VAL A 156 -9.73 -6.27 0.79
N ILE A 157 -8.72 -5.83 1.54
CA ILE A 157 -8.86 -4.73 2.50
C ILE A 157 -8.88 -3.39 1.78
N GLY A 158 -8.05 -3.21 0.76
CA GLY A 158 -8.12 -2.06 -0.14
C GLY A 158 -9.48 -1.96 -0.81
N GLN A 159 -10.02 -3.07 -1.32
CA GLN A 159 -11.34 -3.11 -1.94
C GLN A 159 -12.44 -2.75 -0.94
N TRP A 160 -12.39 -3.31 0.28
CA TRP A 160 -13.32 -2.97 1.35
C TRP A 160 -13.28 -1.47 1.67
N LEU A 161 -12.09 -0.88 1.78
CA LEU A 161 -11.92 0.57 1.99
C LEU A 161 -12.51 1.39 0.84
N GLN A 162 -12.30 0.94 -0.41
CA GLN A 162 -12.87 1.59 -1.59
C GLN A 162 -14.40 1.51 -1.58
N ASP A 163 -14.99 0.36 -1.25
CA ASP A 163 -16.44 0.17 -1.25
C ASP A 163 -17.14 0.99 -0.16
N HIS A 164 -16.53 1.13 1.01
CA HIS A 164 -17.15 1.81 2.15
C HIS A 164 -16.88 3.32 2.16
N PHE A 165 -15.74 3.76 1.62
CA PHE A 165 -15.32 5.16 1.73
C PHE A 165 -15.09 5.87 0.40
N ASN A 166 -15.11 5.16 -0.73
CA ASN A 166 -14.87 5.71 -2.06
C ASN A 166 -13.54 6.50 -2.14
N ILE A 167 -12.45 5.90 -1.63
CA ILE A 167 -11.15 6.56 -1.45
C ILE A 167 -10.54 7.01 -2.78
N LEU A 168 -10.73 6.23 -3.84
CA LEU A 168 -10.17 6.45 -5.17
C LEU A 168 -10.98 7.43 -6.02
N ASP A 169 -11.97 8.12 -5.43
CA ASP A 169 -12.64 9.23 -6.09
C ASP A 169 -11.78 10.49 -6.04
N PHE A 170 -11.21 10.86 -7.18
CA PHE A 170 -10.40 12.07 -7.35
C PHE A 170 -11.23 13.33 -7.62
N SER A 171 -12.54 13.18 -7.88
CA SER A 171 -13.43 14.33 -8.05
C SER A 171 -13.81 14.98 -6.72
N GLU A 172 -13.71 14.22 -5.63
CA GLU A 172 -13.99 14.68 -4.27
C GLU A 172 -12.71 15.16 -3.56
N ASP A 173 -12.73 16.40 -3.10
CA ASP A 173 -11.61 16.97 -2.34
C ASP A 173 -11.52 16.42 -0.90
N LEU A 174 -10.45 16.76 -0.20
CA LEU A 174 -10.21 16.27 1.16
C LEU A 174 -11.25 16.76 2.19
N ASN A 175 -11.76 17.99 2.03
CA ASN A 175 -12.75 18.56 2.94
C ASN A 175 -14.11 17.91 2.72
N GLU A 176 -14.52 17.75 1.46
CA GLU A 176 -15.74 17.04 1.06
C GLU A 176 -15.71 15.61 1.57
N PHE A 177 -14.61 14.89 1.35
CA PHE A 177 -14.40 13.54 1.89
C PHE A 177 -14.61 13.51 3.40
N ARG A 178 -13.90 14.36 4.15
CA ARG A 178 -14.00 14.42 5.63
C ARG A 178 -15.41 14.74 6.10
N GLN A 179 -16.12 15.63 5.42
CA GLN A 179 -17.49 15.98 5.75
C GLN A 179 -18.44 14.81 5.48
N ARG A 180 -18.31 14.13 4.33
CA ARG A 180 -19.11 12.95 3.99
C ARG A 180 -18.93 11.83 5.00
N ILE A 181 -17.69 11.45 5.33
CA ILE A 181 -17.42 10.39 6.31
C ILE A 181 -18.14 10.68 7.65
N LYS A 182 -18.07 11.93 8.13
CA LYS A 182 -18.68 12.33 9.41
C LYS A 182 -20.20 12.46 9.35
N ARG A 183 -20.72 13.10 8.30
CA ARG A 183 -22.16 13.35 8.12
C ARG A 183 -22.92 12.02 8.04
N ASP A 184 -22.38 11.10 7.25
CA ASP A 184 -23.05 9.84 6.94
C ASP A 184 -22.65 8.71 7.91
N LYS A 185 -21.81 9.01 8.91
CA LYS A 185 -21.32 8.05 9.93
C LYS A 185 -20.76 6.78 9.30
N LEU A 186 -19.97 6.95 8.23
CA LEU A 186 -19.57 5.81 7.40
C LEU A 186 -18.67 4.83 8.15
N ILE A 187 -17.89 5.30 9.12
CA ILE A 187 -17.04 4.42 9.93
C ILE A 187 -17.89 3.55 10.84
N GLU A 188 -18.89 4.15 11.52
CA GLU A 188 -19.79 3.40 12.39
C GLU A 188 -20.69 2.43 11.62
N ASN A 189 -21.06 2.77 10.38
CA ASN A 189 -21.92 1.93 9.55
C ASN A 189 -21.18 0.81 8.81
N ALA A 190 -19.85 0.91 8.70
CA ALA A 190 -19.03 -0.08 8.00
C ALA A 190 -18.61 -1.27 8.88
N LEU A 191 -18.61 -1.09 10.21
CA LEU A 191 -18.18 -2.07 11.21
C LEU A 191 -19.38 -2.73 11.87
#